data_AF-A0A6I6H9L5-F1
#
_entry.id   AF-A0A6I6H9L5-F1
#
_cell.length_a   1.000
_cell.length_b   1.000
_cell.length_c   1.000
_cell.angle_alpha   90.00
_cell.angle_beta   90.00
_cell.angle_gamma   90.00
#
_symmetry.space_group_name_H-M   'P 1'
#
loop_
_entity.id
_entity.type
_entity.pdbx_description
1 polymer ?
#
loop_
_entity_poly.entity_id
_entity_poly.type
_entity_poly.pdbx_seq_one_letter_code
_entity_poly.pdbx_strand_id
1 'polypeptide(L)'
;MTKSDDTGKLVLRVALGILILLHGIAKVGKGVDGIGGMLASHGLPAAMAYLVYVGEILAPVLLIVGLFTRPAALIVAINMVVAIWLVHQKDLGALNGQGGWALELQGMFLFSAIAVALFGGGRFGLGGRYN
;
A
#
# COMPACT_ATOMS: atom_id res chain seq x y z
N MET A 1 6.39 -11.76 24.60
CA MET A 1 6.93 -11.29 23.31
C MET A 1 8.31 -11.88 23.13
N THR A 2 8.49 -12.70 22.10
CA THR A 2 9.81 -13.24 21.78
C THR A 2 10.68 -12.11 21.23
N LYS A 3 12.01 -12.21 21.33
CA LYS A 3 12.94 -11.18 20.83
C LYS A 3 12.71 -10.84 19.34
N SER A 4 12.14 -11.77 18.58
CA SER A 4 11.99 -11.69 17.12
C SER A 4 10.71 -10.99 16.65
N ASP A 5 9.69 -10.85 17.51
CA ASP A 5 8.38 -10.30 17.11
C ASP A 5 8.53 -8.86 16.57
N ASP A 6 9.30 -8.02 17.27
CA ASP A 6 9.54 -6.63 16.85
C ASP A 6 10.38 -6.53 15.58
N THR A 7 11.31 -7.47 15.38
CA THR A 7 12.11 -7.54 14.15
C THR A 7 11.23 -7.94 12.97
N GLY A 8 10.33 -8.91 13.15
CA GLY A 8 9.37 -9.30 12.12
C GLY A 8 8.46 -8.15 11.69
N LYS A 9 7.95 -7.38 12.65
CA LYS A 9 7.17 -6.15 12.37
C LYS A 9 7.97 -5.12 11.58
N LEU A 10 9.24 -4.89 11.95
CA LEU A 10 10.11 -3.98 11.22
C LEU A 10 10.31 -4.42 9.78
N VAL A 11 10.64 -5.69 9.56
CA VAL A 11 10.85 -6.26 8.21
C VAL A 11 9.58 -6.08 7.37
N LEU A 12 8.41 -6.48 7.89
CA LEU A 12 7.15 -6.36 7.16
C LEU A 12 6.84 -4.90 6.80
N ARG A 13 6.99 -3.99 7.76
CA ARG A 13 6.71 -2.57 7.59
C ARG A 13 7.62 -1.91 6.57
N VAL A 14 8.93 -2.17 6.66
CA VAL A 14 9.94 -1.59 5.76
C VAL A 14 9.83 -2.19 4.36
N ALA A 15 9.63 -3.50 4.25
CA ALA A 15 9.44 -4.15 2.95
C ALA A 15 8.19 -3.60 2.23
N LEU A 16 7.05 -3.54 2.92
CA LEU A 16 5.83 -2.96 2.37
C LEU A 16 6.04 -1.50 1.95
N GLY A 17 6.64 -0.69 2.84
CA GLY A 17 6.91 0.72 2.58
C GLY A 17 7.82 0.93 1.37
N ILE A 18 8.94 0.21 1.27
CA ILE A 18 9.86 0.34 0.13
C ILE A 18 9.17 -0.07 -1.16
N LEU A 19 8.52 -1.23 -1.19
CA LEU A 19 7.92 -1.75 -2.42
C LEU A 19 6.80 -0.85 -2.95
N ILE A 20 5.96 -0.30 -2.08
CA ILE A 20 4.93 0.67 -2.48
C ILE A 20 5.56 2.02 -2.87
N LEU A 21 6.59 2.49 -2.15
CA LEU A 21 7.26 3.75 -2.45
C LEU A 21 7.85 3.78 -3.87
N LEU A 22 8.38 2.66 -4.35
CA LEU A 22 8.88 2.54 -5.72
C LEU A 22 7.78 2.81 -6.76
N HIS A 23 6.53 2.43 -6.49
CA HIS A 23 5.40 2.73 -7.38
C HIS A 23 5.10 4.24 -7.37
N GLY A 24 5.12 4.86 -6.20
CA GLY A 24 4.93 6.31 -6.05
C GLY A 24 6.00 7.11 -6.79
N ILE A 25 7.28 6.75 -6.63
CA ILE A 25 8.41 7.38 -7.34
C ILE A 25 8.22 7.26 -8.86
N ALA A 26 7.85 6.08 -9.36
CA ALA A 26 7.60 5.89 -10.78
C ALA A 26 6.45 6.78 -11.30
N LYS A 27 5.41 7.03 -10.49
CA LYS A 27 4.28 7.91 -10.82
C LYS A 27 4.61 9.40 -10.74
N VAL A 28 5.61 9.80 -9.97
CA VAL A 28 6.09 11.20 -10.01
C VAL A 28 6.73 11.50 -11.37
N GLY A 29 7.51 10.56 -11.91
CA GLY A 29 8.15 10.75 -13.22
C GLY A 29 7.19 10.64 -14.40
N LYS A 30 6.19 9.75 -14.33
CA LYS A 30 5.25 9.48 -15.43
C LYS A 30 3.94 10.29 -15.37
N GLY A 31 3.65 10.92 -14.23
CA GLY A 31 2.35 11.53 -13.95
C GLY A 31 1.26 10.53 -13.59
N VAL A 32 0.08 11.05 -13.26
CA VAL A 32 -1.11 10.27 -12.84
C VAL A 32 -2.29 10.44 -13.79
N ASP A 33 -2.07 11.00 -14.98
CA ASP A 33 -3.14 11.30 -15.95
C ASP A 33 -3.90 10.04 -16.39
N GLY A 34 -3.22 8.91 -16.54
CA GLY A 34 -3.86 7.63 -16.83
C GLY A 34 -4.84 7.20 -15.73
N ILE A 35 -4.52 7.46 -14.47
CA ILE A 35 -5.41 7.20 -13.32
C ILE A 35 -6.56 8.20 -13.33
N GLY A 36 -6.28 9.47 -13.63
CA GLY A 36 -7.31 10.49 -13.80
C GLY A 36 -8.32 10.14 -14.88
N GLY A 37 -7.87 9.58 -16.01
CA GLY A 37 -8.72 9.10 -17.09
C GLY A 37 -9.61 7.92 -16.67
N MET A 38 -9.05 6.95 -15.93
CA MET A 38 -9.83 5.84 -15.37
C MET A 38 -10.85 6.33 -14.35
N LEU A 39 -10.48 7.25 -13.45
CA LEU A 39 -11.42 7.84 -12.50
C LEU A 39 -12.58 8.55 -13.23
N ALA A 40 -12.26 9.34 -14.26
CA ALA A 40 -13.26 10.01 -15.07
C ALA A 40 -14.20 9.02 -15.79
N SER A 41 -13.69 7.89 -16.29
CA SER A 41 -14.54 6.85 -16.91
C SER A 41 -15.47 6.16 -15.92
N HIS A 42 -15.13 6.17 -14.63
CA HIS A 42 -15.96 5.71 -13.53
C HIS A 42 -16.85 6.82 -12.92
N GLY A 43 -16.91 8.01 -13.53
CA GLY A 43 -17.74 9.14 -13.08
C GLY A 43 -17.16 9.90 -11.88
N LEU A 44 -15.89 9.68 -11.54
CA LEU A 44 -15.20 10.35 -10.43
C LEU A 44 -14.35 11.52 -10.93
N PRO A 45 -14.10 12.54 -10.08
CA PRO A 45 -13.21 13.64 -10.42
C PRO A 45 -11.79 13.16 -10.71
N ALA A 46 -11.24 13.50 -11.87
CA ALA A 46 -9.86 13.17 -12.25
C ALA A 46 -8.82 13.69 -11.25
N ALA A 47 -9.11 14.80 -10.57
CA ALA A 47 -8.27 15.36 -9.51
C ALA A 47 -8.03 14.39 -8.33
N MET A 48 -8.89 13.39 -8.12
CA MET A 48 -8.64 12.35 -7.11
C MET A 48 -7.40 11.51 -7.42
N ALA A 49 -6.89 11.52 -8.65
CA ALA A 49 -5.67 10.81 -9.02
C ALA A 49 -4.44 11.27 -8.20
N TYR A 50 -4.42 12.52 -7.74
CA TYR A 50 -3.34 13.04 -6.89
C TYR A 50 -3.30 12.39 -5.50
N LEU A 51 -4.41 11.79 -5.04
CA LEU A 51 -4.44 11.04 -3.77
C LEU A 51 -3.53 9.82 -3.79
N VAL A 52 -3.18 9.32 -4.97
CA VAL A 52 -2.22 8.22 -5.13
C VAL A 52 -0.84 8.61 -4.55
N TYR A 53 -0.44 9.87 -4.60
CA TYR A 53 0.82 10.31 -3.98
C TYR A 53 0.77 10.24 -2.44
N VAL A 54 -0.41 10.42 -1.84
CA VAL A 54 -0.59 10.20 -0.40
C VAL A 54 -0.46 8.71 -0.08
N GLY A 55 -1.12 7.87 -0.88
CA GLY A 55 -1.13 6.41 -0.75
C GLY A 55 0.22 5.74 -1.00
N GLU A 56 1.02 6.28 -1.92
CA GLU A 56 2.22 5.63 -2.43
C GLU A 56 3.53 6.35 -2.14
N ILE A 57 3.50 7.56 -1.58
CA ILE A 57 4.72 8.28 -1.18
C ILE A 57 4.67 8.61 0.29
N LEU A 58 3.68 9.42 0.70
CA LEU A 58 3.63 9.90 2.08
C LEU A 58 3.43 8.74 3.06
N ALA A 59 2.41 7.91 2.86
CA ALA A 59 2.14 6.78 3.75
C ALA A 59 3.29 5.75 3.80
N PRO A 60 3.89 5.33 2.67
CA PRO A 60 5.04 4.43 2.70
C PRO A 60 6.27 5.00 3.40
N VAL A 61 6.55 6.31 3.28
CA VAL A 61 7.65 6.96 4.02
C VAL A 61 7.37 6.93 5.53
N LEU A 62 6.13 7.23 5.94
CA LEU A 62 5.70 7.14 7.33
C LEU A 62 5.83 5.71 7.88
N LEU A 63 5.50 4.69 7.06
CA LEU A 63 5.74 3.30 7.40
C LEU A 63 7.23 3.00 7.57
N ILE A 64 8.09 3.34 6.63
CA ILE A 64 9.54 3.05 6.74
C ILE A 64 10.12 3.62 8.03
N VAL A 65 9.84 4.90 8.29
CA VAL A 65 10.33 5.63 9.47
C VAL A 65 9.67 5.14 10.76
N GLY A 66 8.46 4.59 10.69
CA GLY A 66 7.73 4.08 11.84
C GLY A 66 6.96 5.14 12.61
N LEU A 67 6.45 6.15 11.92
CA LEU A 67 5.63 7.22 12.47
C LEU A 67 4.19 7.06 11.97
N PHE A 68 3.20 7.21 12.86
CA PHE A 68 1.78 7.04 12.51
C PHE A 68 1.51 5.76 11.72
N THR A 69 2.09 4.63 12.15
CA THR A 69 2.16 3.45 11.29
C THR A 69 0.81 2.84 11.02
N ARG A 70 -0.13 2.87 11.98
CA ARG A 70 -1.50 2.39 11.77
C ARG A 70 -2.25 3.17 10.70
N PRO A 71 -2.43 4.50 10.83
CA PRO A 71 -3.14 5.26 9.81
C PRO A 71 -2.38 5.23 8.47
N ALA A 72 -1.05 5.25 8.45
CA ALA A 72 -0.27 5.11 7.21
C ALA A 72 -0.55 3.75 6.53
N ALA A 73 -0.58 2.66 7.29
CA ALA A 73 -0.88 1.34 6.74
C ALA A 73 -2.33 1.25 6.23
N LEU A 74 -3.29 1.86 6.92
CA LEU A 74 -4.68 1.94 6.45
C LEU A 74 -4.79 2.73 5.14
N ILE A 75 -4.05 3.84 5.01
CA ILE A 75 -3.99 4.61 3.76
C ILE A 75 -3.45 3.74 2.62
N VAL A 76 -2.37 2.97 2.85
CA VAL A 76 -1.84 2.02 1.85
C VAL A 76 -2.88 0.96 1.50
N ALA A 77 -3.57 0.38 2.49
CA ALA A 77 -4.61 -0.62 2.25
C ALA A 77 -5.76 -0.06 1.41
N ILE A 78 -6.25 1.15 1.72
CA ILE A 78 -7.29 1.83 0.93
C ILE A 78 -6.80 2.07 -0.51
N ASN A 79 -5.56 2.54 -0.67
CA ASN A 79 -4.97 2.74 -2.00
C ASN A 79 -4.91 1.43 -2.80
N MET A 80 -4.56 0.31 -2.16
CA MET A 80 -4.56 -1.00 -2.82
C MET A 80 -5.97 -1.47 -3.21
N VAL A 81 -6.98 -1.24 -2.36
CA VAL A 81 -8.39 -1.56 -2.70
C VAL A 81 -8.84 -0.74 -3.91
N VAL A 82 -8.55 0.55 -3.93
CA VAL A 82 -8.89 1.44 -5.05
C VAL A 82 -8.16 1.01 -6.33
N ALA A 83 -6.86 0.66 -6.23
CA ALA A 83 -6.09 0.17 -7.37
C ALA A 83 -6.66 -1.14 -7.93
N ILE A 84 -7.05 -2.08 -7.06
CA ILE A 84 -7.69 -3.33 -7.48
C ILE A 84 -9.02 -3.05 -8.16
N TRP A 85 -9.85 -2.18 -7.59
CA TRP A 85 -11.16 -1.84 -8.14
C TRP A 85 -11.04 -1.14 -9.51
N LEU A 86 -10.13 -0.18 -9.65
CA LEU A 86 -9.98 0.59 -10.90
C LEU A 86 -9.33 -0.21 -12.04
N VAL A 87 -8.33 -1.04 -11.74
CA VAL A 87 -7.47 -1.63 -12.77
C VAL A 87 -7.69 -3.14 -12.92
N HIS A 88 -8.06 -3.81 -11.84
CA HIS A 88 -7.96 -5.26 -11.71
C HIS A 88 -9.27 -5.96 -11.33
N GLN A 89 -10.42 -5.28 -11.43
CA GLN A 89 -11.69 -5.85 -10.98
C GLN A 89 -12.01 -7.20 -11.65
N LYS A 90 -11.68 -7.32 -12.95
CA LYS A 90 -11.88 -8.55 -13.72
C LYS A 90 -10.93 -9.70 -13.32
N ASP A 91 -9.81 -9.38 -12.66
CA ASP A 91 -8.76 -10.34 -12.30
C ASP A 91 -9.01 -10.97 -10.90
N LEU A 92 -10.00 -10.48 -10.15
CA LEU A 92 -10.30 -10.94 -8.78
C LEU A 92 -10.54 -12.45 -8.65
N GLY A 93 -11.20 -13.06 -9.63
CA GLY A 93 -11.44 -14.51 -9.69
C GLY A 93 -10.51 -15.27 -10.64
N ALA A 94 -9.56 -14.58 -11.25
CA ALA A 94 -8.70 -15.15 -12.27
C ALA A 94 -7.46 -15.81 -11.65
N LEU A 95 -6.98 -16.87 -12.31
CA LEU A 95 -5.65 -17.42 -12.07
C LEU A 95 -4.70 -16.93 -13.16
N ASN A 96 -3.43 -16.78 -12.81
CA ASN A 96 -2.36 -16.54 -13.77
C ASN A 96 -2.02 -17.84 -14.53
N GLY A 97 -1.16 -17.74 -15.55
CA GLY A 97 -0.76 -18.89 -16.38
C GLY A 97 0.01 -20.00 -15.65
N GLN A 98 0.34 -19.81 -14.37
CA GLN A 98 1.03 -20.77 -13.52
C GLN A 98 0.11 -21.35 -12.42
N GLY A 99 -1.18 -20.98 -12.42
CA GLY A 99 -2.16 -21.46 -11.44
C GLY A 99 -2.21 -20.67 -10.13
N GLY A 100 -1.40 -19.61 -10.00
CA GLY A 100 -1.46 -18.67 -8.88
C GLY A 100 -2.60 -17.66 -9.06
N TRP A 101 -2.97 -16.96 -7.99
CA TRP A 101 -4.00 -15.92 -8.11
C TRP A 101 -3.50 -14.75 -8.98
N ALA A 102 -4.31 -14.26 -9.92
CA ALA A 102 -3.88 -13.20 -10.84
C ALA A 102 -3.47 -11.90 -10.13
N LEU A 103 -3.95 -11.69 -8.90
CA LEU A 103 -3.66 -10.53 -8.07
C LEU A 103 -2.79 -10.85 -6.84
N GLU A 104 -1.97 -11.90 -6.92
CA GLU A 104 -1.04 -12.30 -5.85
C GLU A 104 -0.26 -11.11 -5.28
N LEU A 105 0.35 -10.28 -6.13
CA LEU A 105 1.17 -9.15 -5.69
C LEU A 105 0.34 -8.07 -4.98
N GLN A 106 -0.79 -7.69 -5.56
CA GLN A 106 -1.71 -6.69 -5.01
C GLN A 106 -2.30 -7.17 -3.69
N GLY A 107 -2.64 -8.46 -3.61
CA GLY A 107 -3.07 -9.14 -2.40
C GLY A 107 -2.00 -9.10 -1.32
N MET A 108 -0.76 -9.44 -1.66
CA MET A 108 0.35 -9.40 -0.72
C MET A 108 0.55 -8.00 -0.14
N PHE A 109 0.45 -6.94 -0.95
CA PHE A 109 0.51 -5.57 -0.44
C PHE A 109 -0.68 -5.20 0.45
N LEU A 110 -1.91 -5.53 0.01
CA LEU A 110 -3.12 -5.24 0.77
C LEU A 110 -3.11 -5.92 2.14
N PHE A 111 -2.87 -7.22 2.18
CA PHE A 111 -2.90 -7.98 3.43
C PHE A 111 -1.69 -7.66 4.32
N SER A 112 -0.53 -7.34 3.75
CA SER A 112 0.60 -6.82 4.52
C SER A 112 0.27 -5.48 5.17
N ALA A 113 -0.41 -4.59 4.44
CA ALA A 113 -0.84 -3.30 4.98
C ALA A 113 -1.85 -3.49 6.13
N ILE A 114 -2.84 -4.37 5.96
CA ILE A 114 -3.77 -4.72 7.04
C ILE A 114 -3.03 -5.29 8.25
N ALA A 115 -2.09 -6.21 8.03
CA ALA A 115 -1.29 -6.77 9.12
C ALA A 115 -0.51 -5.68 9.88
N VAL A 116 0.15 -4.75 9.18
CA VAL A 116 0.85 -3.62 9.82
C VAL A 116 -0.13 -2.73 10.58
N ALA A 117 -1.31 -2.43 10.04
CA ALA A 117 -2.34 -1.64 10.72
C ALA A 117 -2.86 -2.32 12.01
N LEU A 118 -2.92 -3.65 12.04
CA LEU A 118 -3.31 -4.39 13.23
C LEU A 118 -2.18 -4.42 14.27
N PHE A 119 -0.94 -4.65 13.85
CA PHE A 119 0.22 -4.80 14.73
C PHE A 119 0.78 -3.49 15.31
N GLY A 120 0.65 -2.38 14.58
CA GLY A 120 1.26 -1.09 14.89
C GLY A 120 2.79 -1.04 14.68
N GLY A 121 3.41 0.06 15.11
CA GLY A 121 4.76 0.43 14.69
C GLY A 121 5.91 -0.44 15.22
N GLY A 122 5.68 -1.19 16.30
CA GLY A 122 6.70 -2.02 16.94
C GLY A 122 7.82 -1.21 17.60
N ARG A 123 8.74 -1.91 18.30
CA ARG A 123 9.82 -1.26 19.08
C ARG A 123 10.73 -0.33 18.25
N PHE A 124 10.92 -0.64 16.96
CA PHE A 124 11.86 0.07 16.09
C PHE A 124 11.25 1.27 15.34
N GLY A 125 9.99 1.65 15.62
CA GLY A 125 9.38 2.85 15.05
C GLY A 125 9.61 4.11 15.88
N LEU A 126 9.76 5.26 15.20
CA LEU A 126 9.99 6.54 15.87
C LEU A 126 8.79 7.04 16.68
N GLY A 127 7.55 6.68 16.32
CA GLY A 127 6.37 7.16 17.04
C GLY A 127 5.85 6.20 18.12
N GLY A 128 6.66 5.25 18.59
CA GLY A 128 6.31 4.32 19.65
C GLY A 128 5.66 3.01 19.18
N ARG A 129 5.55 2.06 20.10
CA ARG A 129 5.26 0.64 19.81
C ARG A 129 3.87 0.37 19.20
N TYR A 130 2.89 1.22 19.48
CA TYR A 130 1.46 0.97 19.21
C TYR A 130 0.80 2.02 18.30
N ASN A 131 1.59 2.97 17.77
CA ASN A 131 1.10 3.98 16.84
C ASN A 131 0.63 3.40 15.51
#